data_AF-A0A850Q451-F1
#
_entry.id   AF-A0A850Q451-F1
#
_cell.length_a   1.000
_cell.length_b   1.000
_cell.length_c   1.000
_cell.angle_alpha   90.00
_cell.angle_beta   90.00
_cell.angle_gamma   90.00
#
_symmetry.space_group_name_H-M   'P 1'
#
loop_
_entity.id
_entity.type
_entity.pdbx_description
1 polymer ?
#
loop_
_entity_poly.entity_id
_entity_poly.type
_entity_poly.pdbx_seq_one_letter_code
_entity_poly.pdbx_strand_id
1 'polypeptide(L)'
;PRIYEDLFKLNHEEPELFETQGQLYEFHFLPSYHTGTYFNVWLQRDIILHDGLEFDFIYAKTGESRFWVYERTHSFMKGNHSIIASLRSRPHDPYREFIIAQADFHNLISLSDIFSLADFQLDNKLREIFGKFPHH
;
A
#
# COMPACT_ATOMS: atom_id res chain seq x y z
N PRO A 1 -5.69 -3.51 22.22
CA PRO A 1 -5.11 -3.11 23.53
C PRO A 1 -4.48 -1.72 23.41
N ARG A 2 -4.82 -0.77 24.30
CA ARG A 2 -4.41 0.65 24.21
C ARG A 2 -2.91 0.89 24.00
N ILE A 3 -2.07 0.02 24.56
CA ILE A 3 -0.60 0.10 24.45
C ILE A 3 -0.12 0.12 22.99
N TYR A 4 -0.72 -0.68 22.09
CA TYR A 4 -0.31 -0.69 20.68
C TYR A 4 -0.68 0.62 19.99
N GLU A 5 -1.87 1.16 20.26
CA GLU A 5 -2.30 2.45 19.71
C GLU A 5 -1.38 3.58 20.17
N ASP A 6 -1.02 3.58 21.46
CA ASP A 6 -0.08 4.55 22.04
C ASP A 6 1.31 4.43 21.39
N LEU A 7 1.80 3.21 21.13
CA LEU A 7 3.07 2.98 20.44
C LEU A 7 3.06 3.49 18.99
N PHE A 8 2.00 3.22 18.23
CA PHE A 8 1.88 3.76 16.86
C PHE A 8 1.78 5.28 16.85
N LYS A 9 1.07 5.86 17.84
CA LYS A 9 0.99 7.31 18.00
C LYS A 9 2.36 7.91 18.32
N LEU A 10 3.09 7.33 19.28
CA LEU A 10 4.44 7.77 19.65
C LEU A 10 5.41 7.63 18.47
N ASN A 11 5.35 6.53 17.73
CA ASN A 11 6.16 6.33 16.52
C ASN A 11 5.84 7.35 15.42
N HIS A 12 4.60 7.83 15.34
CA HIS A 12 4.21 8.87 14.40
C HIS A 12 4.67 10.27 14.83
N GLU A 13 4.50 10.60 16.12
CA GLU A 13 4.81 11.92 16.68
C GLU A 13 6.32 12.14 16.91
N GLU A 14 7.04 11.10 17.33
CA GLU A 14 8.47 11.14 17.68
C GLU A 14 9.21 9.92 17.08
N PRO A 15 9.31 9.80 15.74
CA PRO A 15 9.94 8.66 15.07
C PRO A 15 11.43 8.47 15.42
N GLU A 16 12.10 9.51 15.89
CA GLU A 16 13.51 9.49 16.31
C GLU A 16 13.72 8.62 17.57
N LEU A 17 12.69 8.42 18.41
CA LEU A 17 12.77 7.49 19.54
C LEU A 17 12.92 6.03 19.10
N PHE A 18 12.54 5.72 17.87
CA PHE A 18 12.65 4.41 17.24
C PHE A 18 13.80 4.36 16.22
N GLU A 19 14.67 5.38 16.24
CA GLU A 19 15.81 5.46 15.34
C GLU A 19 16.75 4.28 15.57
N THR A 20 17.13 3.66 14.45
CA THR A 20 18.18 2.65 14.42
C THR A 20 19.32 3.19 13.57
N GLN A 21 19.35 2.84 12.29
CA GLN A 21 20.30 3.36 11.31
C GLN A 21 19.63 3.51 9.95
N GLY A 22 20.07 4.51 9.18
CA GLY A 22 19.66 4.71 7.79
C GLY A 22 18.68 5.86 7.62
N GLN A 23 17.76 5.70 6.67
CA GLN A 23 16.79 6.72 6.29
C GLN A 23 15.42 6.43 6.90
N LEU A 24 14.73 7.48 7.32
CA LEU A 24 13.36 7.40 7.80
C LEU A 24 12.39 7.23 6.63
N TYR A 25 11.53 6.22 6.73
CA TYR A 25 10.42 5.94 5.84
C TYR A 25 9.10 6.03 6.59
N GLU A 26 8.13 6.70 5.97
CA GLU A 26 6.74 6.72 6.40
C GLU A 26 5.95 5.72 5.52
N PHE A 27 5.45 4.66 6.14
CA PHE A 27 4.71 3.61 5.45
C PHE A 27 3.21 3.83 5.55
N HIS A 28 2.53 3.75 4.41
CA HIS A 28 1.10 3.99 4.28
C HIS A 28 0.40 2.72 3.83
N PHE A 29 -0.37 2.09 4.71
CA PHE A 29 -1.20 0.94 4.37
C PHE A 29 -2.69 1.32 4.43
N LEU A 30 -3.34 1.34 3.27
CA LEU A 30 -4.74 1.72 3.08
C LEU A 30 -5.53 0.53 2.55
N PRO A 31 -5.97 -0.42 3.40
CA PRO A 31 -6.75 -1.57 2.95
C PRO A 31 -8.15 -1.19 2.43
N SER A 32 -8.66 -0.01 2.79
CA SER A 32 -9.90 0.55 2.26
C SER A 32 -9.89 2.07 2.35
N TYR A 33 -10.81 2.74 1.64
CA TYR A 33 -10.91 4.21 1.63
C TYR A 33 -11.13 4.84 3.02
N HIS A 34 -11.72 4.09 3.96
CA HIS A 34 -12.07 4.61 5.29
C HIS A 34 -11.10 4.17 6.40
N THR A 35 -10.12 3.34 6.07
CA THR A 35 -9.21 2.74 7.07
C THR A 35 -7.78 2.82 6.56
N GLY A 36 -6.94 3.58 7.28
CA GLY A 36 -5.51 3.70 7.01
C GLY A 36 -4.70 3.35 8.25
N THR A 37 -3.54 2.72 8.03
CA THR A 37 -2.51 2.54 9.04
C THR A 37 -1.22 3.17 8.52
N TYR A 38 -0.64 4.02 9.36
CA TYR A 38 0.59 4.74 9.09
C TYR A 38 1.59 4.42 10.18
N PHE A 39 2.85 4.28 9.80
CA PHE A 39 3.94 3.99 10.74
C PHE A 39 5.28 4.36 10.13
N ASN A 40 6.23 4.72 10.99
CA ASN A 40 7.56 5.14 10.63
C ASN A 40 8.58 4.05 10.92
N VAL A 41 9.50 3.80 9.99
CA VAL A 41 10.59 2.83 10.17
C VAL A 41 11.87 3.40 9.58
N TRP A 42 12.97 3.18 10.29
CA TRP A 42 14.32 3.50 9.83
C TRP A 42 14.92 2.30 9.10
N LEU A 43 15.42 2.51 7.88
CA LEU A 43 15.99 1.45 7.05
C LEU A 43 17.36 1.84 6.50
N GLN A 44 18.32 0.92 6.59
CA GLN A 44 19.67 1.10 6.05
C GLN A 44 19.73 0.97 4.52
N ARG A 45 18.76 0.28 3.92
CA ARG A 45 18.66 0.11 2.47
C ARG A 45 17.51 0.92 1.91
N ASP A 46 17.69 1.41 0.69
CA ASP A 46 16.58 2.00 -0.02
C ASP A 46 15.52 0.95 -0.38
N ILE A 47 14.28 1.40 -0.31
CA ILE A 47 13.12 0.64 -0.75
C ILE A 47 12.90 0.91 -2.24
N ILE A 48 12.71 -0.17 -3.00
CA ILE A 48 12.32 -0.11 -4.41
C ILE A 48 10.86 -0.55 -4.60
N LEU A 49 10.28 -0.20 -5.74
CA LEU A 49 8.94 -0.67 -6.11
C LEU A 49 8.92 -2.20 -6.14
N HIS A 50 7.81 -2.74 -5.65
CA HIS A 50 7.53 -4.17 -5.51
C HIS A 50 8.38 -4.91 -4.48
N ASP A 51 9.17 -4.21 -3.67
CA ASP A 51 9.82 -4.83 -2.51
C ASP A 51 8.78 -5.47 -1.58
N GLY A 52 9.02 -6.73 -1.25
CA GLY A 52 8.31 -7.43 -0.20
C GLY A 52 8.92 -7.09 1.16
N LEU A 53 8.09 -6.65 2.09
CA LEU A 53 8.46 -6.25 3.44
C LEU A 53 7.60 -7.02 4.45
N GLU A 54 8.20 -7.38 5.58
CA GLU A 54 7.52 -8.10 6.65
C GLU A 54 7.65 -7.31 7.95
N PHE A 55 6.51 -6.95 8.54
CA PHE A 55 6.37 -6.12 9.73
C PHE A 55 5.43 -6.80 10.74
N ASP A 56 5.95 -7.77 11.49
CA ASP A 56 5.14 -8.56 12.44
C ASP A 56 4.44 -7.70 13.51
N PHE A 57 5.05 -6.58 13.90
CA PHE A 57 4.47 -5.68 14.90
C PHE A 57 3.17 -5.01 14.44
N ILE A 58 2.87 -5.03 13.13
CA ILE A 58 1.69 -4.41 12.52
C ILE A 58 0.52 -5.38 12.45
N TYR A 59 0.80 -6.68 12.48
CA TYR A 59 -0.21 -7.72 12.35
C TYR A 59 -1.39 -7.55 13.32
N ALA A 60 -1.10 -7.17 14.57
CA ALA A 60 -2.14 -6.95 15.58
C ALA A 60 -3.12 -5.81 15.23
N LYS A 61 -2.72 -4.87 14.36
CA LYS A 61 -3.52 -3.72 13.94
C LYS A 61 -4.22 -3.94 12.59
N THR A 62 -3.55 -4.60 11.64
CA THR A 62 -4.03 -4.72 10.25
C THR A 62 -4.54 -6.12 9.89
N GLY A 63 -4.18 -7.15 10.68
CA GLY A 63 -4.37 -8.56 10.31
C GLY A 63 -3.38 -9.06 9.24
N GLU A 64 -2.41 -8.23 8.85
CA GLU A 64 -1.44 -8.49 7.79
C GLU A 64 -0.03 -8.19 8.30
N SER A 65 0.93 -9.08 8.06
CA SER A 65 2.35 -8.85 8.39
C SER A 65 3.21 -8.63 7.15
N ARG A 66 2.76 -9.07 5.97
CA ARG A 66 3.53 -8.98 4.73
C ARG A 66 2.92 -7.97 3.78
N PHE A 67 3.77 -7.09 3.26
CA PHE A 67 3.38 -5.98 2.41
C PHE A 67 4.29 -5.87 1.20
N TRP A 68 3.76 -5.25 0.15
CA TRP A 68 4.51 -4.91 -1.06
C TRP A 68 4.40 -3.42 -1.33
N VAL A 69 5.53 -2.82 -1.68
CA VAL A 69 5.62 -1.40 -2.00
C VAL A 69 5.06 -1.19 -3.40
N TYR A 70 3.99 -0.41 -3.53
CA TYR A 70 3.39 -0.13 -4.85
C TYR A 70 3.64 1.30 -5.32
N GLU A 71 4.01 2.20 -4.41
CA GLU A 71 4.31 3.58 -4.73
C GLU A 71 5.35 4.11 -3.74
N ARG A 72 6.26 4.95 -4.25
CA ARG A 72 7.23 5.68 -3.44
C ARG A 72 7.19 7.15 -3.83
N THR A 73 6.90 8.00 -2.86
CA THR A 73 6.86 9.45 -3.05
C THR A 73 7.86 10.11 -2.10
N HIS A 74 8.45 11.21 -2.55
CA HIS A 74 9.37 12.00 -1.74
C HIS A 74 8.66 13.30 -1.37
N SER A 75 8.49 13.55 -0.07
CA SER A 75 7.90 14.78 0.44
C SER A 75 8.99 15.67 1.00
N PHE A 76 9.01 16.92 0.53
CA PHE A 76 9.91 17.96 1.01
C PHE A 76 9.08 19.05 1.66
N MET A 77 9.04 19.08 2.98
CA MET A 77 8.29 20.07 3.74
C MET A 77 9.19 20.77 4.74
N LYS A 78 9.24 22.11 4.69
CA LYS A 78 9.96 22.97 5.64
C LYS A 78 11.43 22.57 5.87
N GLY A 79 12.11 22.08 4.83
CA GLY A 79 13.50 21.64 4.89
C GLY A 79 13.71 20.19 5.33
N ASN A 80 12.64 19.48 5.72
CA ASN A 80 12.69 18.05 6.02
C ASN A 80 12.33 17.23 4.78
N HIS A 81 13.14 16.23 4.48
CA HIS A 81 12.90 15.23 3.46
C HIS A 81 12.35 13.96 4.12
N SER A 82 11.16 13.54 3.71
CA SER A 82 10.56 12.26 4.11
C SER A 82 10.29 11.42 2.88
N ILE A 83 10.47 10.12 3.01
CA ILE A 83 10.14 9.16 1.96
C ILE A 83 8.87 8.44 2.40
N ILE A 84 7.81 8.58 1.61
CA ILE A 84 6.54 7.93 1.85
C ILE A 84 6.48 6.70 0.93
N ALA A 85 6.22 5.54 1.52
CA ALA A 85 6.08 4.28 0.81
C ALA A 85 4.67 3.72 1.02
N SER A 86 3.90 3.64 -0.07
CA SER A 86 2.54 3.10 -0.04
C SER A 86 2.59 1.57 -0.20
N LEU A 87 1.83 0.89 0.66
CA LEU A 87 1.85 -0.56 0.84
C LEU A 87 0.54 -1.22 0.41
N ARG A 88 0.65 -2.42 -0.16
CA ARG A 88 -0.47 -3.35 -0.40
C ARG A 88 -0.18 -4.69 0.28
N SER A 89 -1.21 -5.42 0.68
CA SER A 89 -1.09 -6.76 1.28
C SER A 89 -0.92 -7.87 0.23
N ARG A 90 -0.81 -7.52 -1.05
CA ARG A 90 -0.65 -8.47 -2.16
C ARG A 90 0.53 -8.07 -3.04
N PRO A 91 1.24 -9.06 -3.63
CA PRO A 91 2.24 -8.79 -4.65
C PRO A 91 1.64 -8.02 -5.83
N HIS A 92 2.50 -7.28 -6.51
CA HIS A 92 2.14 -6.65 -7.78
C HIS A 92 1.87 -7.73 -8.84
N ASP A 93 0.73 -7.59 -9.52
CA ASP A 93 0.31 -8.44 -10.63
C ASP A 93 0.19 -7.58 -11.90
N PRO A 94 1.23 -7.56 -12.76
CA PRO A 94 1.25 -6.71 -13.94
C PRO A 94 0.18 -7.12 -14.97
N TYR A 95 -0.24 -8.39 -14.98
CA TYR A 95 -1.29 -8.85 -15.89
C TYR A 95 -2.65 -8.30 -15.47
N ARG A 96 -2.94 -8.34 -14.16
CA ARG A 96 -4.15 -7.72 -13.61
C ARG A 96 -4.17 -6.21 -13.86
N GLU A 97 -3.07 -5.51 -13.62
CA GLU A 97 -2.96 -4.08 -13.85
C GLU A 97 -3.15 -3.72 -15.33
N PHE A 98 -2.62 -4.53 -16.25
CA PHE A 98 -2.86 -4.38 -17.68
C PHE A 98 -4.35 -4.54 -18.03
N ILE A 99 -5.05 -5.53 -17.47
CA ILE A 99 -6.49 -5.73 -17.71
C ILE A 99 -7.30 -4.53 -17.18
N ILE A 100 -6.96 -4.02 -15.99
CA ILE A 100 -7.60 -2.82 -15.43
C ILE A 100 -7.39 -1.62 -16.36
N ALA A 101 -6.14 -1.40 -16.81
CA ALA A 101 -5.81 -0.30 -17.72
C ALA A 101 -6.56 -0.42 -19.07
N GLN A 102 -6.71 -1.64 -19.61
CA GLN A 102 -7.52 -1.88 -20.80
C GLN A 102 -9.01 -1.56 -20.56
N ALA A 103 -9.56 -1.99 -19.41
CA ALA A 103 -10.94 -1.69 -19.06
C ALA A 103 -11.17 -0.17 -18.97
N ASP A 104 -10.26 0.55 -18.32
CA ASP A 104 -10.33 2.01 -18.14
C ASP A 104 -10.19 2.75 -19.47
N PHE A 105 -9.21 2.38 -20.30
CA PHE A 105 -9.00 2.95 -21.63
C PHE A 105 -10.24 2.83 -22.53
N HIS A 106 -10.96 1.71 -22.42
CA HIS A 106 -12.20 1.47 -23.15
C HIS A 106 -13.47 1.99 -22.45
N ASN A 107 -13.34 2.68 -21.30
CA ASN A 107 -14.44 3.15 -20.45
C ASN A 107 -15.41 2.03 -20.01
N LEU A 108 -14.91 0.80 -19.86
CA LEU A 108 -15.66 -0.39 -19.42
C LEU A 108 -15.73 -0.50 -17.89
N ILE A 109 -14.91 0.28 -17.19
CA ILE A 109 -14.90 0.41 -15.75
C ILE A 109 -14.77 1.88 -15.37
N SER A 110 -15.36 2.28 -14.24
CA SER A 110 -15.18 3.64 -13.72
C SER A 110 -13.99 3.72 -12.78
N LEU A 111 -13.35 4.89 -12.69
CA LEU A 111 -12.34 5.17 -11.66
C LEU A 111 -12.90 4.91 -10.25
N SER A 112 -14.18 5.23 -10.02
CA SER A 112 -14.84 4.94 -8.73
C SER A 112 -14.81 3.45 -8.43
N ASP A 113 -15.08 2.58 -9.40
CA ASP A 113 -15.01 1.13 -9.19
C ASP A 113 -13.60 0.68 -8.84
N ILE A 114 -12.58 1.19 -9.55
CA ILE A 114 -11.17 0.84 -9.32
C ILE A 114 -10.74 1.15 -7.89
N PHE A 115 -11.19 2.28 -7.33
CA PHE A 115 -10.78 2.71 -5.99
C PHE A 115 -11.69 2.21 -4.86
N SER A 116 -12.95 1.86 -5.16
CA SER A 116 -13.95 1.54 -4.13
C SER A 116 -14.23 0.05 -3.96
N LEU A 117 -14.02 -0.75 -5.01
CA LEU A 117 -14.30 -2.18 -4.96
C LEU A 117 -13.19 -2.92 -4.24
N ALA A 118 -13.57 -3.91 -3.42
CA ALA A 118 -12.60 -4.88 -2.93
C ALA A 118 -12.01 -5.67 -4.12
N ASP A 119 -10.76 -6.13 -3.99
CA ASP A 119 -10.05 -6.78 -5.09
C ASP A 119 -10.84 -7.90 -5.77
N PHE A 120 -11.51 -8.77 -4.99
CA PHE A 120 -12.31 -9.87 -5.55
C PHE A 120 -13.54 -9.39 -6.32
N GLN A 121 -14.13 -8.27 -5.91
CA GLN A 121 -15.28 -7.67 -6.62
C GLN A 121 -14.80 -7.05 -7.93
N LEU A 122 -13.66 -6.38 -7.90
CA LEU A 122 -13.00 -5.86 -9.09
C LEU A 122 -12.66 -7.00 -10.06
N ASP A 123 -12.06 -8.08 -9.58
CA ASP A 123 -11.71 -9.25 -10.40
C ASP A 123 -12.93 -9.90 -11.03
N ASN A 124 -14.04 -10.03 -10.28
CA ASN A 124 -15.30 -10.55 -10.83
C ASN A 124 -15.85 -9.64 -11.91
N LYS A 125 -15.82 -8.32 -11.71
CA LYS A 125 -16.24 -7.34 -12.71
C LYS A 125 -15.39 -7.42 -13.98
N LEU A 126 -14.06 -7.50 -13.84
CA LEU A 126 -13.15 -7.66 -14.97
C LEU A 126 -13.40 -8.99 -15.71
N ARG A 127 -13.71 -10.08 -15.01
CA ARG A 127 -14.11 -11.36 -15.64
C ARG A 127 -15.42 -11.27 -16.40
N GLU A 128 -16.40 -10.49 -15.94
CA GLU A 128 -17.64 -10.27 -16.69
C GLU A 128 -17.39 -9.51 -18.00
N ILE A 129 -16.44 -8.55 -17.97
CA ILE A 129 -16.04 -7.75 -19.13
C ILE A 129 -15.23 -8.59 -20.12
N PHE A 130 -14.17 -9.27 -19.66
CA PHE A 130 -13.19 -9.92 -20.53
C PHE A 130 -13.29 -11.44 -20.61
N GLY A 131 -13.89 -12.10 -19.62
CA GLY A 131 -14.05 -13.57 -19.57
C GLY A 131 -14.99 -14.15 -20.62
N LYS A 132 -15.63 -13.30 -21.45
CA LYS A 132 -16.41 -13.72 -22.63
C LYS A 132 -15.61 -13.70 -23.94
N PHE A 133 -14.35 -13.26 -23.94
CA PHE A 133 -13.50 -13.35 -25.13
C PHE A 133 -12.88 -14.74 -25.20
N PRO A 134 -13.20 -15.57 -26.22
CA PRO A 134 -12.53 -16.85 -26.39
C PRO A 134 -11.05 -16.58 -26.67
N HIS A 135 -10.17 -17.27 -25.94
CA HIS A 135 -8.76 -17.34 -26.27
C HIS A 135 -8.63 -17.83 -27.72
N HIS A 136 -8.18 -16.95 -28.61
CA HIS A 136 -7.79 -17.27 -29.98
C HIS A 136 -6.36 -17.79 -30.02
#